data_AF-A0A4R5WAR4-F1
#
_entry.id   AF-A0A4R5WAR4-F1
#
_cell.length_a   1.000
_cell.length_b   1.000
_cell.length_c   1.000
_cell.angle_alpha   90.00
_cell.angle_beta   90.00
_cell.angle_gamma   90.00
#
_symmetry.space_group_name_H-M   'P 1'
#
loop_
_entity.id
_entity.type
_entity.pdbx_description
1 polymer ?
#
loop_
_entity_poly.entity_id
_entity_poly.type
_entity_poly.pdbx_seq_one_letter_code
_entity_poly.pdbx_strand_id
1 'polypeptide(L)'
;MTTAAEASPLEARIGHHYQMDGTYLVGREKLREYARAVQDYHPAHWDVAAANELGYADVIAPITFTSTPGMKCNRRMFESIVVGYDTYLQTEEVFEQHRPIVAGDELVIDVELTSVRRTAGRDFITVTNTFTDTKGERVHTLHTTVVGVTAEDIDGDVKTAVQKAMMHDMNILDIGSEEYRKTVRPDGEVRIATDADRTPGTPSFDDVSVGDELPASHLRLSLGDLVNYAGVAGDANPIHWDKDLAQLAGLPDVIAHGMLTMGLGAGYASTWSGDPGAVSRYTVRLSAPAVVPATEGCDIEFSGKIKSLDPETRTGVVIVGAKSGGKKIFGLATMDVRFR
;
A
#
# COMPACT_ATOMS: atom_id res chain seq x y z
N MET A 1 -14.18 -11.67 38.15
CA MET A 1 -13.66 -10.36 37.69
C MET A 1 -12.33 -10.63 37.04
N THR A 2 -12.33 -10.78 35.71
CA THR A 2 -11.09 -10.83 34.93
C THR A 2 -10.46 -9.45 35.01
N THR A 3 -9.32 -9.36 35.69
CA THR A 3 -8.47 -8.17 35.69
C THR A 3 -8.24 -7.76 34.24
N ALA A 4 -8.57 -6.50 33.90
CA ALA A 4 -8.22 -5.95 32.61
C ALA A 4 -6.71 -6.11 32.43
N ALA A 5 -6.28 -6.71 31.31
CA ALA A 5 -4.87 -6.76 30.96
C ALA A 5 -4.34 -5.31 30.97
N GLU A 6 -3.21 -5.08 31.64
CA GLU A 6 -2.57 -3.76 31.60
C GLU A 6 -2.33 -3.38 30.14
N ALA A 7 -2.77 -2.16 29.79
CA ALA A 7 -2.59 -1.62 28.46
C ALA A 7 -1.11 -1.65 28.09
N SER A 8 -0.76 -2.21 26.91
CA SER A 8 0.64 -2.27 26.51
C SER A 8 1.21 -0.85 26.42
N PRO A 9 2.52 -0.64 26.66
CA PRO A 9 3.14 0.68 26.49
C PRO A 9 2.89 1.30 25.11
N LEU A 10 2.60 0.48 24.11
CA LEU A 10 2.21 0.90 22.76
C LEU A 10 0.77 1.43 22.69
N GLU A 11 -0.19 0.87 23.43
CA GLU A 11 -1.57 1.36 23.47
C GLU A 11 -1.64 2.81 23.96
N ALA A 12 -0.80 3.19 24.93
CA ALA A 12 -0.69 4.58 25.40
C ALA A 12 -0.21 5.55 24.30
N ARG A 13 0.42 5.05 23.23
CA ARG A 13 0.91 5.83 22.09
C ARG A 13 -0.12 5.98 20.97
N ILE A 14 -1.28 5.31 21.02
CA ILE A 14 -2.36 5.49 20.04
C ILE A 14 -2.73 6.98 19.93
N GLY A 15 -2.91 7.46 18.70
CA GLY A 15 -3.10 8.88 18.36
C GLY A 15 -1.79 9.67 18.28
N HIS A 16 -0.63 9.02 18.42
CA HIS A 16 0.65 9.70 18.15
C HIS A 16 0.69 10.16 16.69
N HIS A 17 1.00 11.43 16.48
CA HIS A 17 0.93 12.10 15.19
C HIS A 17 2.16 12.97 14.95
N TYR A 18 2.67 12.97 13.73
CA TYR A 18 3.63 13.97 13.24
C TYR A 18 3.41 14.26 11.77
N GLN A 19 3.77 15.47 11.36
CA GLN A 19 3.89 15.86 9.96
C GLN A 19 5.35 15.73 9.54
N MET A 20 5.60 15.34 8.30
CA MET A 20 6.95 15.36 7.74
C MET A 20 7.42 16.79 7.47
N ASP A 21 8.73 17.00 7.62
CA ASP A 21 9.35 18.26 7.23
C ASP A 21 9.37 18.41 5.70
N GLY A 22 8.89 19.56 5.22
CA GLY A 22 8.79 19.85 3.78
C GLY A 22 7.63 19.13 3.09
N THR A 23 7.74 19.00 1.78
CA THR A 23 6.71 18.45 0.89
C THR A 23 7.29 17.34 0.01
N TYR A 24 6.41 16.49 -0.53
CA TYR A 24 6.74 15.53 -1.56
C TYR A 24 6.24 16.04 -2.92
N LEU A 25 7.16 16.42 -3.80
CA LEU A 25 6.83 16.79 -5.18
C LEU A 25 6.68 15.53 -6.03
N VAL A 26 5.50 15.35 -6.62
CA VAL A 26 5.16 14.20 -7.46
C VAL A 26 5.74 14.40 -8.87
N GLY A 27 6.88 13.75 -9.14
CA GLY A 27 7.55 13.82 -10.44
C GLY A 27 6.93 12.89 -11.49
N ARG A 28 6.70 13.40 -12.70
CA ARG A 28 6.18 12.63 -13.85
C ARG A 28 6.94 11.33 -14.11
N GLU A 29 8.27 11.42 -14.19
CA GLU A 29 9.10 10.24 -14.48
C GLU A 29 9.09 9.24 -13.32
N LYS A 30 8.91 9.70 -12.08
CA LYS A 30 8.78 8.81 -10.92
C LYS A 30 7.45 8.04 -10.95
N LEU A 31 6.37 8.65 -11.46
CA LEU A 31 5.10 7.96 -11.70
C LEU A 31 5.25 6.86 -12.75
N ARG A 32 5.93 7.16 -13.87
CA ARG A 32 6.23 6.16 -14.91
C ARG A 32 7.13 5.04 -14.40
N GLU A 33 8.15 5.38 -13.63
CA GLU A 33 9.04 4.40 -13.00
C GLU A 33 8.29 3.47 -12.05
N TYR A 34 7.38 4.02 -11.23
CA TYR A 34 6.53 3.22 -10.36
C TYR A 34 5.55 2.34 -11.15
N ALA A 35 4.85 2.91 -12.13
CA ALA A 35 3.92 2.18 -13.00
C ALA A 35 4.62 0.98 -13.67
N ARG A 36 5.86 1.18 -14.16
CA ARG A 36 6.71 0.09 -14.66
C ARG A 36 6.97 -0.98 -13.60
N ALA A 37 7.32 -0.58 -12.38
CA ALA A 37 7.66 -1.50 -11.30
C ALA A 37 6.48 -2.37 -10.85
N VAL A 38 5.25 -1.89 -11.03
CA VAL A 38 4.02 -2.66 -10.77
C VAL A 38 3.37 -3.24 -12.04
N GLN A 39 4.09 -3.19 -13.17
CA GLN A 39 3.62 -3.67 -14.48
C GLN A 39 2.26 -3.09 -14.92
N ASP A 40 1.95 -1.86 -14.49
CA ASP A 40 0.74 -1.15 -14.90
C ASP A 40 1.04 -0.28 -16.12
N TYR A 41 0.48 -0.67 -17.26
CA TYR A 41 0.68 -0.02 -18.55
C TYR A 41 -0.53 0.81 -19.00
N HIS A 42 -1.46 1.14 -18.10
CA HIS A 42 -2.59 1.99 -18.44
C HIS A 42 -2.09 3.36 -18.94
N PRO A 43 -2.52 3.85 -20.12
CA PRO A 43 -1.95 5.06 -20.74
C PRO A 43 -1.95 6.31 -19.86
N ALA A 44 -2.92 6.45 -18.95
CA ALA A 44 -3.00 7.56 -18.00
C ALA A 44 -1.77 7.69 -17.07
N HIS A 45 -0.96 6.64 -16.91
CA HIS A 45 0.28 6.67 -16.13
C HIS A 45 1.52 7.02 -16.98
N TRP A 46 1.38 7.04 -18.31
CA TRP A 46 2.50 7.04 -19.25
C TRP A 46 2.48 8.20 -20.22
N ASP A 47 1.33 8.45 -20.84
CA ASP A 47 1.16 9.42 -21.92
C ASP A 47 0.28 10.58 -21.49
N VAL A 48 0.79 11.81 -21.66
CA VAL A 48 0.09 13.02 -21.25
C VAL A 48 -1.17 13.26 -22.10
N ALA A 49 -1.13 12.96 -23.40
CA ALA A 49 -2.30 13.15 -24.26
C ALA A 49 -3.41 12.17 -23.87
N ALA A 50 -3.08 10.90 -23.63
CA ALA A 50 -4.04 9.91 -23.17
C ALA A 50 -4.61 10.24 -21.77
N ALA A 51 -3.79 10.78 -20.86
CA ALA A 51 -4.27 11.25 -19.57
C ALA A 51 -5.24 12.45 -19.73
N ASN A 52 -4.93 13.38 -20.64
CA ASN A 52 -5.79 14.53 -20.94
C ASN A 52 -7.13 14.11 -21.56
N GLU A 53 -7.14 13.07 -22.42
CA GLU A 53 -8.38 12.49 -22.97
C GLU A 53 -9.32 11.96 -21.88
N LEU A 54 -8.77 11.54 -20.73
CA LEU A 54 -9.52 11.11 -19.55
C LEU A 54 -9.85 12.26 -18.58
N GLY A 55 -9.45 13.49 -18.91
CA GLY A 55 -9.72 14.71 -18.14
C GLY A 55 -8.67 15.04 -17.07
N TYR A 56 -7.52 14.38 -17.07
CA TYR A 56 -6.41 14.70 -16.16
C TYR A 56 -5.53 15.81 -16.72
N ALA A 57 -4.88 16.58 -15.85
CA ALA A 57 -3.99 17.68 -16.28
C ALA A 57 -2.60 17.20 -16.75
N ASP A 58 -2.21 16.00 -16.33
CA ASP A 58 -0.95 15.32 -16.65
C ASP A 58 -1.12 13.82 -16.36
N VAL A 59 -0.06 13.03 -16.49
CA VAL A 59 -0.10 11.62 -16.06
C VAL A 59 -0.42 11.52 -14.57
N ILE A 60 -1.22 10.52 -14.21
CA ILE A 60 -1.67 10.28 -12.84
C ILE A 60 -0.89 9.14 -12.20
N ALA A 61 -0.83 9.16 -10.88
CA ALA A 61 -0.17 8.11 -10.12
C ALA A 61 -0.99 6.81 -10.14
N PRO A 62 -0.36 5.63 -10.28
CA PRO A 62 -0.99 4.39 -9.88
C PRO A 62 -1.47 4.49 -8.42
N ILE A 63 -2.66 3.96 -8.09
CA ILE A 63 -3.28 4.20 -6.77
C ILE A 63 -2.40 3.79 -5.59
N THR A 64 -1.52 2.79 -5.77
CA THR A 64 -0.60 2.31 -4.73
C THR A 64 0.69 3.11 -4.65
N PHE A 65 0.93 4.09 -5.52
CA PHE A 65 2.13 4.93 -5.54
C PHE A 65 2.42 5.60 -4.21
N THR A 66 1.37 5.96 -3.47
CA THR A 66 1.43 6.59 -2.14
C THR A 66 2.19 5.76 -1.10
N SER A 67 2.37 4.46 -1.34
CA SER A 67 3.23 3.61 -0.52
C SER A 67 4.69 4.06 -0.53
N THR A 68 5.17 4.67 -1.61
CA THR A 68 6.58 5.07 -1.76
C THR A 68 6.95 6.24 -0.86
N PRO A 69 6.28 7.40 -0.90
CA PRO A 69 6.52 8.41 0.12
C PRO A 69 6.03 7.95 1.50
N GLY A 70 4.91 7.22 1.60
CA GLY A 70 4.36 6.74 2.86
C GLY A 70 5.35 5.91 3.68
N MET A 71 6.06 4.97 3.04
CA MET A 71 7.08 4.15 3.69
C MET A 71 8.23 5.00 4.26
N LYS A 72 8.72 5.98 3.50
CA LYS A 72 9.74 6.92 3.96
C LYS A 72 9.26 7.70 5.18
N CYS A 73 8.02 8.19 5.14
CA CYS A 73 7.42 8.94 6.23
C CYS A 73 7.23 8.08 7.49
N ASN A 74 6.82 6.82 7.32
CA ASN A 74 6.52 5.89 8.40
C ASN A 74 7.75 5.35 9.14
N ARG A 75 8.96 5.63 8.65
CA ARG A 75 10.21 5.16 9.27
C ARG A 75 10.28 5.51 10.76
N ARG A 76 10.08 6.78 11.12
CA ARG A 76 10.06 7.23 12.53
C ARG A 76 8.98 6.53 13.35
N MET A 77 7.84 6.22 12.73
CA MET A 77 6.75 5.50 13.38
C MET A 77 7.21 4.10 13.79
N PHE A 78 7.75 3.31 12.86
CA PHE A 78 8.11 1.92 13.14
C PHE A 78 9.43 1.74 13.90
N GLU A 79 10.36 2.69 13.80
CA GLU A 79 11.67 2.60 14.47
C GLU A 79 11.67 3.18 15.90
N SER A 80 10.84 4.18 16.21
CA SER A 80 10.90 4.89 17.51
C SER A 80 9.59 4.94 18.28
N ILE A 81 8.45 4.95 17.59
CA ILE A 81 7.15 5.16 18.22
C ILE A 81 6.46 3.83 18.49
N VAL A 82 6.48 2.91 17.53
CA VAL A 82 6.04 1.53 17.71
C VAL A 82 7.20 0.76 18.33
N VAL A 83 7.09 0.42 19.61
CA VAL A 83 8.14 -0.28 20.38
C VAL A 83 7.64 -1.65 20.82
N GLY A 84 8.58 -2.58 21.07
CA GLY A 84 8.28 -3.93 21.55
C GLY A 84 8.26 -5.00 20.47
N TYR A 85 8.67 -4.67 19.25
CA TYR A 85 8.72 -5.58 18.10
C TYR A 85 10.07 -5.49 17.41
N ASP A 86 10.55 -6.63 16.89
CA ASP A 86 11.81 -6.70 16.12
C ASP A 86 11.54 -6.50 14.62
N THR A 87 10.38 -6.91 14.14
CA THR A 87 9.94 -6.71 12.76
C THR A 87 8.41 -6.72 12.65
N TYR A 88 7.92 -6.50 11.45
CA TYR A 88 6.50 -6.37 11.14
C TYR A 88 6.14 -7.19 9.91
N LEU A 89 4.97 -7.79 9.92
CA LEU A 89 4.38 -8.44 8.75
C LEU A 89 3.13 -7.67 8.33
N GLN A 90 3.08 -7.23 7.07
CA GLN A 90 1.91 -6.55 6.52
C GLN A 90 0.71 -7.51 6.44
N THR A 91 -0.46 -7.04 6.83
CA THR A 91 -1.70 -7.85 6.88
C THR A 91 -2.85 -7.24 6.10
N GLU A 92 -2.99 -5.92 6.12
CA GLU A 92 -4.08 -5.22 5.46
C GLU A 92 -3.64 -3.84 5.02
N GLU A 93 -4.08 -3.42 3.84
CA GLU A 93 -3.89 -2.08 3.31
C GLU A 93 -5.22 -1.51 2.83
N VAL A 94 -5.43 -0.21 3.05
CA VAL A 94 -6.56 0.54 2.50
C VAL A 94 -6.02 1.81 1.84
N PHE A 95 -6.32 1.96 0.56
CA PHE A 95 -6.08 3.17 -0.22
C PHE A 95 -7.42 3.89 -0.40
N GLU A 96 -7.48 5.16 -0.07
CA GLU A 96 -8.61 6.04 -0.34
C GLU A 96 -8.13 7.15 -1.27
N GLN A 97 -8.57 7.10 -2.52
CA GLN A 97 -8.26 8.07 -3.56
C GLN A 97 -9.41 9.07 -3.66
N HIS A 98 -9.30 10.17 -2.92
CA HIS A 98 -10.31 11.23 -2.88
C HIS A 98 -10.34 12.01 -4.20
N ARG A 99 -9.14 12.24 -4.75
CA ARG A 99 -8.92 12.54 -6.18
C ARG A 99 -7.64 11.85 -6.67
N PRO A 100 -7.50 11.58 -7.98
CA PRO A 100 -6.24 11.10 -8.52
C PRO A 100 -5.09 12.09 -8.23
N ILE A 101 -3.94 11.56 -7.81
CA ILE A 101 -2.70 12.33 -7.68
C ILE A 101 -2.11 12.50 -9.08
N VAL A 102 -1.74 13.72 -9.43
CA VAL A 102 -1.26 14.09 -10.77
C VAL A 102 0.21 14.51 -10.69
N ALA A 103 0.99 14.29 -11.75
CA ALA A 103 2.34 14.84 -11.83
C ALA A 103 2.32 16.37 -11.60
N GLY A 104 3.24 16.85 -10.75
CA GLY A 104 3.30 18.24 -10.32
C GLY A 104 2.58 18.54 -9.01
N ASP A 105 1.75 17.61 -8.49
CA ASP A 105 1.22 17.74 -7.13
C ASP A 105 2.37 17.86 -6.12
N GLU A 106 2.22 18.76 -5.16
CA GLU A 106 3.13 18.93 -4.04
C GLU A 106 2.36 18.60 -2.76
N LEU A 107 2.80 17.55 -2.07
CA LEU A 107 2.03 16.90 -1.02
C LEU A 107 2.69 17.06 0.35
N VAL A 108 1.93 17.59 1.31
CA VAL A 108 2.24 17.49 2.74
C VAL A 108 1.75 16.13 3.25
N ILE A 109 2.59 15.42 4.01
CA ILE A 109 2.29 14.06 4.47
C ILE A 109 2.31 14.02 6.00
N ASP A 110 1.19 13.60 6.57
CA ASP A 110 1.09 13.28 8.00
C ASP A 110 1.22 11.77 8.23
N VAL A 111 1.60 11.41 9.45
CA VAL A 111 1.65 10.04 9.95
C VAL A 111 0.95 9.97 11.30
N GLU A 112 0.07 8.99 11.46
CA GLU A 112 -0.69 8.80 12.70
C GLU A 112 -0.80 7.33 13.10
N LEU A 113 -0.50 7.01 14.36
CA LEU A 113 -0.77 5.68 14.93
C LEU A 113 -2.25 5.60 15.29
N THR A 114 -3.09 5.19 14.34
CA THR A 114 -4.54 5.29 14.47
C THR A 114 -5.17 4.13 15.25
N SER A 115 -4.57 2.93 15.22
CA SER A 115 -5.11 1.81 15.99
C SER A 115 -4.05 0.80 16.42
N VAL A 116 -4.26 0.20 17.58
CA VAL A 116 -3.57 -1.02 18.02
C VAL A 116 -4.65 -1.95 18.55
N ARG A 117 -4.78 -3.14 17.97
CA ARG A 117 -5.80 -4.13 18.33
C ARG A 117 -5.15 -5.45 18.64
N ARG A 118 -5.37 -5.97 19.84
CA ARG A 118 -4.86 -7.29 20.24
C ARG A 118 -5.85 -8.39 19.88
N THR A 119 -5.43 -9.35 19.05
CA THR A 119 -6.24 -10.51 18.65
C THR A 119 -5.36 -11.76 18.66
N ALA A 120 -5.83 -12.83 19.30
CA ALA A 120 -5.10 -14.11 19.42
C ALA A 120 -3.65 -13.95 19.93
N GLY A 121 -3.42 -13.01 20.85
CA GLY A 121 -2.10 -12.76 21.44
C GLY A 121 -1.14 -11.94 20.56
N ARG A 122 -1.57 -11.48 19.38
CA ARG A 122 -0.80 -10.63 18.48
C ARG A 122 -1.39 -9.23 18.42
N ASP A 123 -0.55 -8.20 18.27
CA ASP A 123 -1.01 -6.82 18.08
C ASP A 123 -1.05 -6.49 16.59
N PHE A 124 -2.23 -6.08 16.14
CA PHE A 124 -2.48 -5.50 14.82
C PHE A 124 -2.39 -3.98 14.94
N ILE A 125 -1.41 -3.40 14.27
CA ILE A 125 -1.01 -2.01 14.41
C ILE A 125 -1.35 -1.32 13.09
N THR A 126 -2.21 -0.30 13.15
CA THR A 126 -2.59 0.49 11.97
C THR A 126 -1.95 1.86 12.06
N VAL A 127 -1.18 2.21 11.04
CA VAL A 127 -0.64 3.54 10.80
C VAL A 127 -1.41 4.14 9.63
N THR A 128 -1.84 5.39 9.78
CA THR A 128 -2.54 6.13 8.73
C THR A 128 -1.67 7.27 8.23
N ASN A 129 -1.52 7.37 6.91
CA ASN A 129 -0.95 8.51 6.22
C ASN A 129 -2.02 9.32 5.52
N THR A 130 -1.89 10.64 5.55
CA THR A 130 -2.77 11.54 4.82
C THR A 130 -1.94 12.46 3.94
N PHE A 131 -2.37 12.61 2.69
CA PHE A 131 -1.67 13.39 1.67
C PHE A 131 -2.51 14.62 1.38
N THR A 132 -1.96 15.81 1.66
CA THR A 132 -2.65 17.09 1.52
C THR A 132 -1.95 17.94 0.46
N ASP A 133 -2.69 18.47 -0.50
CA ASP A 133 -2.13 19.28 -1.58
C ASP A 133 -1.93 20.75 -1.19
N THR A 134 -1.45 21.55 -2.15
CA THR A 134 -1.18 22.99 -1.97
C THR A 134 -2.44 23.84 -1.77
N LYS A 135 -3.64 23.30 -2.04
CA LYS A 135 -4.91 23.96 -1.71
C LYS A 135 -5.34 23.67 -0.27
N GLY A 136 -4.62 22.79 0.43
CA GLY A 136 -4.96 22.33 1.77
C GLY A 136 -6.12 21.34 1.76
N GLU A 137 -6.26 20.55 0.69
CA GLU A 137 -7.24 19.49 0.55
C GLU A 137 -6.57 18.12 0.63
N ARG A 138 -7.15 17.17 1.36
CA ARG A 138 -6.67 15.80 1.44
C ARG A 138 -7.04 15.07 0.16
N VAL A 139 -6.01 14.62 -0.57
CA VAL A 139 -6.18 13.96 -1.88
C VAL A 139 -6.12 12.45 -1.76
N HIS A 140 -5.45 11.93 -0.73
CA HIS A 140 -5.35 10.50 -0.48
C HIS A 140 -5.26 10.19 1.02
N THR A 141 -5.83 9.06 1.44
CA THR A 141 -5.60 8.44 2.75
C THR A 141 -5.06 7.03 2.55
N LEU A 142 -4.00 6.67 3.25
CA LEU A 142 -3.43 5.32 3.23
C LEU A 142 -3.47 4.74 4.64
N HIS A 143 -4.00 3.53 4.79
CA HIS A 143 -4.00 2.81 6.06
C HIS A 143 -3.18 1.54 5.93
N THR A 144 -2.04 1.49 6.60
CA THR A 144 -1.15 0.33 6.65
C THR A 144 -1.38 -0.41 7.95
N THR A 145 -1.81 -1.68 7.87
CA THR A 145 -1.96 -2.54 9.04
C THR A 145 -0.94 -3.67 9.02
N VAL A 146 -0.12 -3.71 10.06
CA VAL A 146 0.89 -4.75 10.28
C VAL A 146 0.60 -5.54 11.55
N VAL A 147 1.14 -6.76 11.62
CA VAL A 147 1.26 -7.50 12.88
C VAL A 147 2.71 -7.40 13.36
N GLY A 148 2.88 -7.09 14.66
CA GLY A 148 4.19 -7.08 15.28
C GLY A 148 4.74 -8.49 15.51
N VAL A 149 6.01 -8.69 15.22
CA VAL A 149 6.73 -9.96 15.35
C VAL A 149 7.88 -9.78 16.35
N THR A 150 8.02 -10.72 17.30
CA THR A 150 9.02 -10.64 18.38
C THR A 150 10.18 -11.59 18.13
N ALA A 151 11.29 -11.41 18.85
CA ALA A 151 12.43 -12.33 18.81
C ALA A 151 12.09 -13.80 19.16
N GLU A 152 10.99 -14.10 19.85
CA GLU A 152 10.57 -15.49 20.06
C GLU A 152 10.09 -16.16 18.76
N ASP A 153 9.74 -15.37 17.76
CA ASP A 153 9.35 -15.82 16.43
C ASP A 153 10.54 -15.89 15.45
N ILE A 154 11.74 -15.45 15.84
CA ILE A 154 12.89 -15.21 14.95
C ILE A 154 14.19 -15.73 15.59
N ASP A 155 14.94 -16.58 14.87
CA ASP A 155 16.26 -17.05 15.34
C ASP A 155 17.25 -15.86 15.55
N GLY A 156 18.08 -15.91 16.60
CA GLY A 156 19.03 -14.85 16.93
C GLY A 156 20.06 -14.58 15.82
N ASP A 157 20.38 -15.58 15.01
CA ASP A 157 21.27 -15.45 13.86
C ASP A 157 20.68 -14.59 12.73
N VAL A 158 19.34 -14.48 12.66
CA VAL A 158 18.62 -13.65 11.68
C VAL A 158 19.01 -12.19 11.80
N LYS A 159 19.05 -11.66 13.04
CA LYS A 159 19.26 -10.22 13.29
C LYS A 159 20.62 -9.75 12.77
N THR A 160 21.66 -10.54 12.99
CA THR A 160 23.03 -10.22 12.55
C THR A 160 23.15 -10.32 11.03
N ALA A 161 22.50 -11.30 10.42
CA ALA A 161 22.52 -11.49 8.98
C ALA A 161 21.78 -10.35 8.25
N VAL A 162 20.59 -9.97 8.73
CA VAL A 162 19.83 -8.82 8.22
C VAL A 162 20.65 -7.53 8.32
N GLN A 163 21.26 -7.24 9.47
CA GLN A 163 22.08 -6.03 9.65
C GLN A 163 23.21 -5.89 8.61
N LYS A 164 23.81 -7.00 8.17
CA LYS A 164 24.87 -6.99 7.15
C LYS A 164 24.34 -6.77 5.74
N ALA A 165 23.09 -7.13 5.47
CA ALA A 165 22.44 -7.02 4.16
C ALA A 165 21.70 -5.68 3.98
N MET A 166 21.33 -5.01 5.08
CA MET A 166 20.66 -3.71 5.03
C MET A 166 21.51 -2.67 4.30
N MET A 167 20.87 -1.91 3.41
CA MET A 167 21.53 -0.81 2.70
C MET A 167 22.09 0.25 3.67
N HIS A 168 23.26 0.80 3.35
CA HIS A 168 23.87 1.90 4.08
C HIS A 168 23.03 3.19 3.90
N ASP A 169 23.17 4.15 4.83
CA ASP A 169 22.37 5.38 4.88
C ASP A 169 20.86 5.19 5.20
N MET A 170 20.46 3.96 5.52
CA MET A 170 19.34 3.75 6.44
C MET A 170 19.82 4.19 7.82
N ASN A 171 19.64 5.48 8.13
CA ASN A 171 20.22 6.14 9.31
C ASN A 171 19.62 5.61 10.63
N ILE A 172 19.96 4.37 11.01
CA ILE A 172 19.64 3.73 12.29
C ILE A 172 20.39 4.44 13.44
N LEU A 173 21.46 5.18 13.13
CA LEU A 173 22.36 5.77 14.13
C LEU A 173 21.90 7.13 14.67
N ASP A 174 20.96 7.80 14.00
CA ASP A 174 20.46 9.14 14.42
C ASP A 174 19.02 9.11 14.94
N ILE A 175 18.42 7.92 14.97
CA ILE A 175 17.03 7.69 15.38
C ILE A 175 17.06 7.05 16.77
N GLY A 176 16.95 7.88 17.81
CA GLY A 176 16.79 7.39 19.19
C GLY A 176 17.60 8.07 20.29
N SER A 177 18.09 9.30 20.12
CA SER A 177 18.69 10.07 21.23
C SER A 177 17.68 10.97 21.98
N GLU A 178 16.50 11.21 21.42
CA GLU A 178 15.45 12.01 22.06
C GLU A 178 14.44 11.14 22.82
N GLU A 179 14.11 11.56 24.05
CA GLU A 179 13.06 10.93 24.86
C GLU A 179 11.71 10.97 24.12
N TYR A 180 11.03 9.83 24.04
CA TYR A 180 9.72 9.75 23.38
C TYR A 180 8.74 10.74 24.02
N ARG A 181 8.24 11.68 23.21
CA ARG A 181 7.15 12.58 23.58
C ARG A 181 5.95 12.37 22.68
N LYS A 182 4.79 12.08 23.28
CA LYS A 182 3.54 11.96 22.52
C LYS A 182 3.11 13.32 21.98
N THR A 183 2.86 13.37 20.68
CA THR A 183 2.22 14.48 19.97
C THR A 183 0.93 13.97 19.36
N VAL A 184 -0.11 14.80 19.32
CA VAL A 184 -1.42 14.43 18.76
C VAL A 184 -1.76 15.38 17.61
N ARG A 185 -2.59 14.92 16.69
CA ARG A 185 -3.06 15.76 15.58
C ARG A 185 -3.77 17.00 16.16
N PRO A 186 -3.41 18.22 15.73
CA PRO A 186 -4.15 19.41 16.14
C PRO A 186 -5.60 19.35 15.69
N ASP A 187 -6.50 19.93 16.48
CA ASP A 187 -7.88 20.14 16.05
C ASP A 187 -7.91 21.06 14.83
N GLY A 188 -8.75 20.75 13.86
CA GLY A 188 -8.88 21.53 12.64
C GLY A 188 -9.88 20.93 11.66
N GLU A 189 -10.40 21.78 10.77
CA GLU A 189 -11.22 21.31 9.67
C GLU A 189 -10.36 20.52 8.67
N VAL A 190 -10.78 19.29 8.35
CA VAL A 190 -10.16 18.48 7.30
C VAL A 190 -11.02 18.61 6.05
N ARG A 191 -10.49 19.28 5.03
CA ARG A 191 -11.12 19.37 3.71
C ARG A 191 -10.66 18.19 2.86
N ILE A 192 -11.60 17.41 2.35
CA ILE A 192 -11.34 16.26 1.47
C ILE A 192 -11.51 16.73 0.03
N ALA A 193 -10.51 16.44 -0.82
CA ALA A 193 -10.59 16.73 -2.24
C ALA A 193 -11.68 15.86 -2.89
N THR A 194 -12.32 16.34 -3.95
CA THR A 194 -13.32 15.55 -4.67
C THR A 194 -13.06 15.60 -6.17
N ASP A 195 -13.08 14.44 -6.83
CA ASP A 195 -13.06 14.34 -8.30
C ASP A 195 -14.48 14.16 -8.89
N ALA A 196 -15.52 14.61 -8.18
CA ALA A 196 -16.92 14.31 -8.50
C ALA A 196 -17.39 14.90 -9.84
N ASP A 197 -16.77 15.98 -10.31
CA ASP A 197 -17.17 16.69 -11.53
C ASP A 197 -16.63 16.06 -12.82
N ARG A 198 -15.68 15.13 -12.72
CA ARG A 198 -15.07 14.45 -13.89
C ARG A 198 -15.90 13.23 -14.28
N THR A 199 -16.26 13.15 -15.56
CA THR A 199 -16.87 11.94 -16.14
C THR A 199 -15.84 10.80 -16.17
N PRO A 200 -16.08 9.66 -15.50
CA PRO A 200 -15.17 8.52 -15.53
C PRO A 200 -14.98 7.95 -16.95
N GLY A 201 -13.76 7.48 -17.25
CA GLY A 201 -13.43 6.76 -18.48
C GLY A 201 -13.85 5.28 -18.47
N THR A 202 -14.63 4.88 -17.47
CA THR A 202 -15.05 3.50 -17.24
C THR A 202 -16.18 3.02 -18.14
N PRO A 203 -16.49 1.69 -18.16
CA PRO A 203 -17.74 1.21 -18.72
C PRO A 203 -18.96 2.00 -18.23
N SER A 204 -20.01 2.03 -19.05
CA SER A 204 -21.30 2.57 -18.61
C SER A 204 -21.81 1.77 -17.42
N PHE A 205 -22.37 2.45 -16.43
CA PHE A 205 -23.05 1.78 -15.32
C PHE A 205 -24.15 0.82 -15.82
N ASP A 206 -24.84 1.20 -16.91
CA ASP A 206 -25.96 0.46 -17.46
C ASP A 206 -25.53 -0.78 -18.26
N ASP A 207 -24.22 -0.92 -18.55
CA ASP A 207 -23.63 -2.05 -19.28
C ASP A 207 -23.04 -3.12 -18.35
N VAL A 208 -23.07 -2.90 -17.03
CA VAL A 208 -22.54 -3.83 -16.02
C VAL A 208 -23.64 -4.34 -15.10
N SER A 209 -23.48 -5.56 -14.61
CA SER A 209 -24.44 -6.22 -13.72
C SER A 209 -23.75 -6.82 -12.49
N VAL A 210 -24.48 -6.84 -11.37
CA VAL A 210 -24.02 -7.56 -10.18
C VAL A 210 -23.83 -9.03 -10.54
N GLY A 211 -22.64 -9.55 -10.25
CA GLY A 211 -22.27 -10.92 -10.55
C GLY A 211 -21.35 -11.06 -11.76
N ASP A 212 -21.19 -10.03 -12.58
CA ASP A 212 -20.29 -10.05 -13.74
C ASP A 212 -18.87 -10.38 -13.31
N GLU A 213 -18.22 -11.27 -14.06
CA GLU A 213 -16.85 -11.67 -13.84
C GLU A 213 -15.92 -10.87 -14.75
N LEU A 214 -14.86 -10.34 -14.16
CA LEU A 214 -13.78 -9.72 -14.91
C LEU A 214 -12.93 -10.83 -15.55
N PRO A 215 -12.41 -10.65 -16.78
CA PRO A 215 -11.52 -11.61 -17.40
C PRO A 215 -10.34 -11.93 -16.47
N ALA A 216 -9.99 -13.22 -16.33
CA ALA A 216 -8.82 -13.60 -15.56
C ALA A 216 -7.54 -13.15 -16.27
N SER A 217 -6.52 -12.78 -15.50
CA SER A 217 -5.21 -12.37 -16.02
C SER A 217 -4.09 -13.03 -15.25
N HIS A 218 -3.03 -13.42 -15.96
CA HIS A 218 -1.84 -14.03 -15.38
C HIS A 218 -0.67 -13.06 -15.51
N LEU A 219 -0.15 -12.62 -14.37
CA LEU A 219 1.01 -11.73 -14.30
C LEU A 219 2.22 -12.48 -13.73
N ARG A 220 3.34 -12.37 -14.44
CA ARG A 220 4.59 -13.05 -14.09
C ARG A 220 5.44 -12.13 -13.23
N LEU A 221 5.97 -12.68 -12.14
CA LEU A 221 6.99 -12.05 -11.33
C LEU A 221 8.27 -12.87 -11.39
N SER A 222 9.39 -12.17 -11.45
CA SER A 222 10.74 -12.70 -11.31
C SER A 222 11.42 -12.08 -10.10
N LEU A 223 12.56 -12.63 -9.69
CA LEU A 223 13.41 -11.98 -8.70
C LEU A 223 13.84 -10.56 -9.14
N GLY A 224 14.03 -10.36 -10.45
CA GLY A 224 14.35 -9.04 -11.01
C GLY A 224 13.23 -8.01 -10.79
N ASP A 225 11.97 -8.42 -10.86
CA ASP A 225 10.82 -7.54 -10.56
C ASP A 225 10.83 -7.13 -9.08
N LEU A 226 11.13 -8.06 -8.17
CA LEU A 226 11.22 -7.79 -6.74
C LEU A 226 12.38 -6.83 -6.43
N VAL A 227 13.57 -7.09 -6.98
CA VAL A 227 14.75 -6.21 -6.81
C VAL A 227 14.48 -4.81 -7.37
N ASN A 228 13.85 -4.72 -8.55
CA ASN A 228 13.47 -3.43 -9.12
C ASN A 228 12.45 -2.70 -8.24
N TYR A 229 11.41 -3.40 -7.77
CA TYR A 229 10.40 -2.81 -6.89
C TYR A 229 11.01 -2.30 -5.57
N ALA A 230 11.92 -3.06 -4.95
CA ALA A 230 12.62 -2.66 -3.74
C ALA A 230 13.29 -1.28 -3.90
N GLY A 231 14.04 -1.08 -4.99
CA GLY A 231 14.68 0.20 -5.28
C GLY A 231 13.69 1.32 -5.63
N VAL A 232 12.68 1.04 -6.45
CA VAL A 232 11.71 2.05 -6.90
C VAL A 232 10.82 2.51 -5.75
N ALA A 233 10.36 1.59 -4.91
CA ALA A 233 9.48 1.87 -3.77
C ALA A 233 10.22 2.28 -2.50
N GLY A 234 11.53 2.03 -2.42
CA GLY A 234 12.35 2.28 -1.24
C GLY A 234 12.16 1.24 -0.13
N ASP A 235 11.74 0.02 -0.49
CA ASP A 235 11.61 -1.10 0.46
C ASP A 235 12.94 -1.86 0.55
N ALA A 236 13.62 -1.70 1.68
CA ALA A 236 14.92 -2.31 1.93
C ALA A 236 14.84 -3.70 2.57
N ASN A 237 13.64 -4.28 2.75
CA ASN A 237 13.48 -5.55 3.45
C ASN A 237 14.08 -6.72 2.65
N PRO A 238 15.10 -7.43 3.18
CA PRO A 238 15.84 -8.43 2.42
C PRO A 238 15.06 -9.70 2.09
N ILE A 239 13.95 -9.99 2.77
CA ILE A 239 13.15 -11.21 2.50
C ILE A 239 12.58 -11.26 1.07
N HIS A 240 12.63 -10.14 0.34
CA HIS A 240 12.16 -10.02 -1.02
C HIS A 240 13.23 -10.27 -2.08
N TRP A 241 14.50 -10.34 -1.70
CA TRP A 241 15.59 -10.47 -2.68
C TRP A 241 16.77 -11.33 -2.22
N ASP A 242 16.85 -11.68 -0.95
CA ASP A 242 17.84 -12.59 -0.38
C ASP A 242 17.17 -13.86 0.13
N LYS A 243 17.47 -14.98 -0.52
CA LYS A 243 16.88 -16.29 -0.21
C LYS A 243 17.28 -16.79 1.17
N ASP A 244 18.54 -16.64 1.55
CA ASP A 244 19.04 -17.16 2.80
C ASP A 244 18.38 -16.42 3.97
N LEU A 245 18.23 -15.10 3.85
CA LEU A 245 17.50 -14.28 4.83
C LEU A 245 16.00 -14.57 4.86
N ALA A 246 15.37 -14.82 3.71
CA ALA A 246 13.97 -15.25 3.68
C ALA A 246 13.77 -16.59 4.40
N GLN A 247 14.65 -17.57 4.15
CA GLN A 247 14.61 -18.88 4.81
C GLN A 247 14.89 -18.80 6.31
N LEU A 248 15.83 -17.95 6.68
CA LEU A 248 16.17 -17.66 8.07
C LEU A 248 14.98 -17.00 8.80
N ALA A 249 14.16 -16.22 8.09
CA ALA A 249 12.87 -15.69 8.55
C ALA A 249 11.70 -16.71 8.49
N GLY A 250 11.97 -17.99 8.21
CA GLY A 250 10.97 -19.07 8.18
C GLY A 250 10.15 -19.16 6.88
N LEU A 251 10.54 -18.45 5.82
CA LEU A 251 9.88 -18.51 4.51
C LEU A 251 10.46 -19.63 3.65
N PRO A 252 9.69 -20.23 2.73
CA PRO A 252 10.20 -21.32 1.89
C PRO A 252 11.24 -20.87 0.85
N ASP A 253 11.11 -19.63 0.36
CA ASP A 253 12.01 -18.94 -0.56
C ASP A 253 11.71 -17.43 -0.46
N VAL A 254 12.34 -16.60 -1.29
CA VAL A 254 11.99 -15.18 -1.39
C VAL A 254 10.50 -15.01 -1.73
N ILE A 255 9.89 -13.97 -1.18
CA ILE A 255 8.47 -13.67 -1.38
C ILE A 255 8.30 -12.29 -2.00
N ALA A 256 7.26 -12.11 -2.82
CA ALA A 256 6.91 -10.79 -3.34
C ALA A 256 6.51 -9.84 -2.20
N HIS A 257 6.82 -8.55 -2.37
CA HIS A 257 6.29 -7.49 -1.51
C HIS A 257 4.75 -7.54 -1.52
N GLY A 258 4.12 -7.42 -0.35
CA GLY A 258 2.66 -7.31 -0.27
C GLY A 258 2.15 -6.16 -1.15
N MET A 259 2.78 -5.00 -1.01
CA MET A 259 2.51 -3.81 -1.82
C MET A 259 2.69 -4.00 -3.34
N LEU A 260 3.67 -4.81 -3.79
CA LEU A 260 3.83 -5.13 -5.22
C LEU A 260 2.64 -5.96 -5.72
N THR A 261 2.21 -6.97 -4.95
CA THR A 261 1.02 -7.76 -5.33
C THR A 261 -0.24 -6.90 -5.39
N MET A 262 -0.39 -5.92 -4.50
CA MET A 262 -1.48 -4.94 -4.52
C MET A 262 -1.39 -4.00 -5.73
N GLY A 263 -0.19 -3.54 -6.09
CA GLY A 263 0.03 -2.73 -7.30
C GLY A 263 -0.36 -3.48 -8.58
N LEU A 264 0.04 -4.75 -8.70
CA LEU A 264 -0.40 -5.62 -9.79
C LEU A 264 -1.93 -5.80 -9.82
N GLY A 265 -2.56 -5.93 -8.65
CA GLY A 265 -4.03 -6.01 -8.52
C GLY A 265 -4.73 -4.72 -8.95
N ALA A 266 -4.16 -3.56 -8.62
CA ALA A 266 -4.63 -2.26 -9.11
C ALA A 266 -4.52 -2.14 -10.63
N GLY A 267 -3.39 -2.56 -11.21
CA GLY A 267 -3.19 -2.56 -12.66
C GLY A 267 -4.12 -3.53 -13.40
N TYR A 268 -4.39 -4.70 -12.81
CA TYR A 268 -5.40 -5.63 -13.32
C TYR A 268 -6.78 -4.97 -13.41
N ALA A 269 -7.19 -4.31 -12.32
CA ALA A 269 -8.49 -3.66 -12.28
C ALA A 269 -8.57 -2.41 -13.16
N SER A 270 -7.49 -1.62 -13.27
CA SER A 270 -7.42 -0.43 -14.14
C SER A 270 -7.49 -0.82 -15.62
N THR A 271 -6.89 -1.96 -15.99
CA THR A 271 -6.97 -2.51 -17.35
C THR A 271 -8.40 -2.87 -17.73
N TRP A 272 -9.18 -3.43 -16.80
CA TRP A 272 -10.59 -3.70 -17.03
C TRP A 272 -11.46 -2.44 -16.98
N SER A 273 -11.24 -1.59 -15.97
CA SER A 273 -12.05 -0.40 -15.76
C SER A 273 -11.79 0.65 -16.81
N GLY A 274 -10.62 0.71 -17.45
CA GLY A 274 -10.26 1.75 -18.42
C GLY A 274 -10.01 3.13 -17.80
N ASP A 275 -10.06 3.25 -16.46
CA ASP A 275 -9.77 4.49 -15.77
C ASP A 275 -9.29 4.25 -14.33
N PRO A 276 -7.97 4.35 -14.06
CA PRO A 276 -7.42 4.17 -12.72
C PRO A 276 -7.86 5.26 -11.73
N GLY A 277 -8.27 6.44 -12.21
CA GLY A 277 -8.76 7.51 -11.35
C GLY A 277 -10.24 7.38 -10.93
N ALA A 278 -10.94 6.38 -11.49
CA ALA A 278 -12.31 6.07 -11.10
C ALA A 278 -12.41 5.20 -9.84
N VAL A 279 -11.31 4.56 -9.42
CA VAL A 279 -11.23 3.81 -8.17
C VAL A 279 -11.11 4.81 -7.02
N SER A 280 -12.12 4.85 -6.16
CA SER A 280 -12.17 5.74 -4.99
C SER A 280 -11.59 5.08 -3.73
N ARG A 281 -11.69 3.76 -3.64
CA ARG A 281 -11.18 2.99 -2.52
C ARG A 281 -10.68 1.63 -2.98
N TYR A 282 -9.52 1.21 -2.47
CA TYR A 282 -8.99 -0.13 -2.66
C TYR A 282 -8.61 -0.71 -1.30
N THR A 283 -9.17 -1.86 -0.93
CA THR A 283 -8.85 -2.55 0.32
C THR A 283 -8.32 -3.93 -0.01
N VAL A 284 -7.24 -4.33 0.66
CA VAL A 284 -6.66 -5.66 0.52
C VAL A 284 -6.28 -6.19 1.88
N ARG A 285 -6.82 -7.36 2.23
CA ARG A 285 -6.25 -8.22 3.26
C ARG A 285 -5.33 -9.23 2.59
N LEU A 286 -4.09 -9.33 3.04
CA LEU A 286 -3.18 -10.36 2.60
C LEU A 286 -3.55 -11.71 3.25
N SER A 287 -3.24 -12.79 2.55
CA SER A 287 -3.44 -14.16 3.00
C SER A 287 -2.09 -14.88 3.02
N ALA A 288 -1.79 -15.73 2.03
CA ALA A 288 -0.48 -16.33 1.92
C ALA A 288 0.48 -15.42 1.13
N PRO A 289 1.78 -15.40 1.44
CA PRO A 289 2.75 -14.71 0.60
C PRO A 289 2.88 -15.40 -0.77
N ALA A 290 3.15 -14.61 -1.81
CA ALA A 290 3.50 -15.12 -3.13
C ALA A 290 5.00 -15.46 -3.15
N VAL A 291 5.34 -16.74 -3.24
CA VAL A 291 6.73 -17.23 -3.27
C VAL A 291 7.28 -17.07 -4.69
N VAL A 292 8.47 -16.49 -4.83
CA VAL A 292 9.08 -16.16 -6.13
C VAL A 292 10.47 -16.81 -6.26
N PRO A 293 10.57 -18.12 -6.55
CA PRO A 293 11.87 -18.77 -6.70
C PRO A 293 12.76 -18.06 -7.72
N ALA A 294 14.03 -17.86 -7.37
CA ALA A 294 14.97 -17.05 -8.15
C ALA A 294 15.12 -17.49 -9.63
N THR A 295 14.98 -18.80 -9.90
CA THR A 295 15.17 -19.38 -11.24
C THR A 295 13.90 -19.45 -12.08
N GLU A 296 12.74 -19.62 -11.45
CA GLU A 296 11.48 -19.91 -12.16
C GLU A 296 10.52 -18.71 -12.16
N GLY A 297 10.70 -17.78 -11.22
CA GLY A 297 9.73 -16.74 -10.91
C GLY A 297 8.43 -17.34 -10.36
N CYS A 298 7.39 -16.51 -10.29
CA CYS A 298 6.04 -16.95 -10.00
C CYS A 298 5.04 -16.41 -11.01
N ASP A 299 3.88 -17.03 -11.02
CA ASP A 299 2.69 -16.55 -11.71
C ASP A 299 1.65 -16.15 -10.67
N ILE A 300 1.01 -15.00 -10.87
CA ILE A 300 -0.14 -14.57 -10.07
C ILE A 300 -1.34 -14.47 -11.01
N GLU A 301 -2.33 -15.32 -10.74
CA GLU A 301 -3.65 -15.28 -11.37
C GLU A 301 -4.51 -14.25 -10.64
N PHE A 302 -4.92 -13.20 -11.35
CA PHE A 302 -5.92 -12.25 -10.93
C PHE A 302 -7.29 -12.55 -11.54
N SER A 303 -8.32 -12.33 -10.75
CA SER A 303 -9.72 -12.45 -11.15
C SER A 303 -10.54 -11.35 -10.49
N GLY A 304 -11.73 -11.06 -11.01
CA GLY A 304 -12.60 -10.06 -10.40
C GLY A 304 -14.07 -10.39 -10.56
N LYS A 305 -14.89 -9.82 -9.68
CA LYS A 305 -16.35 -9.96 -9.75
C LYS A 305 -17.06 -8.74 -9.21
N ILE A 306 -18.06 -8.24 -9.94
CA ILE A 306 -18.91 -7.15 -9.45
C ILE A 306 -19.79 -7.68 -8.32
N LYS A 307 -19.59 -7.15 -7.11
CA LYS A 307 -20.28 -7.55 -5.88
C LYS A 307 -21.60 -6.79 -5.69
N SER A 308 -21.59 -5.50 -5.97
CA SER A 308 -22.74 -4.62 -5.79
C SER A 308 -22.63 -3.39 -6.68
N LEU A 309 -23.77 -2.82 -7.03
CA LEU A 309 -23.92 -1.59 -7.81
C LEU A 309 -24.89 -0.66 -7.08
N ASP A 310 -24.62 0.63 -7.11
CA ASP A 310 -25.48 1.69 -6.60
C ASP A 310 -25.91 2.62 -7.76
N PRO A 311 -27.19 2.60 -8.16
CA PRO A 311 -27.68 3.42 -9.26
C PRO A 311 -27.78 4.91 -8.91
N GLU A 312 -27.86 5.31 -7.63
CA GLU A 312 -27.96 6.72 -7.25
C GLU A 312 -26.64 7.45 -7.49
N THR A 313 -25.53 6.79 -7.16
CA THR A 313 -24.18 7.34 -7.31
C THR A 313 -23.45 6.83 -8.56
N ARG A 314 -24.05 5.90 -9.31
CA ARG A 314 -23.42 5.17 -10.43
C ARG A 314 -22.10 4.53 -10.01
N THR A 315 -22.03 3.95 -8.81
CA THR A 315 -20.82 3.30 -8.28
C THR A 315 -21.02 1.80 -8.11
N GLY A 316 -19.93 1.08 -7.89
CA GLY A 316 -20.01 -0.33 -7.50
C GLY A 316 -18.78 -0.82 -6.76
N VAL A 317 -18.92 -2.01 -6.19
CA VAL A 317 -17.84 -2.70 -5.48
C VAL A 317 -17.43 -3.91 -6.30
N VAL A 318 -16.16 -4.00 -6.65
CA VAL A 318 -15.56 -5.15 -7.34
C VAL A 318 -14.71 -5.93 -6.35
N ILE A 319 -14.94 -7.24 -6.21
CA ILE A 319 -14.04 -8.13 -5.48
C ILE A 319 -12.87 -8.47 -6.39
N VAL A 320 -11.64 -8.40 -5.86
CA VAL A 320 -10.41 -8.79 -6.58
C VAL A 320 -9.84 -10.05 -5.93
N GLY A 321 -9.68 -11.10 -6.73
CA GLY A 321 -9.01 -12.34 -6.32
C GLY A 321 -7.56 -12.37 -6.82
N ALA A 322 -6.66 -12.90 -6.01
CA ALA A 322 -5.27 -13.18 -6.40
C ALA A 322 -4.83 -14.56 -5.89
N LYS A 323 -4.27 -15.38 -6.77
CA LYS A 323 -3.74 -16.71 -6.43
C LYS A 323 -2.36 -16.93 -7.06
N SER A 324 -1.48 -17.64 -6.36
CA SER A 324 -0.17 -18.04 -6.88
C SER A 324 0.23 -19.38 -6.29
N GLY A 325 0.76 -20.29 -7.11
CA GLY A 325 1.15 -21.63 -6.68
C GLY A 325 0.02 -22.41 -5.99
N GLY A 326 -1.24 -22.22 -6.43
CA GLY A 326 -2.42 -22.83 -5.81
C GLY A 326 -2.84 -22.22 -4.45
N LYS A 327 -2.13 -21.20 -3.95
CA LYS A 327 -2.44 -20.51 -2.69
C LYS A 327 -3.16 -19.19 -2.95
N LYS A 328 -4.07 -18.84 -2.04
CA LYS A 328 -4.77 -17.55 -2.04
C LYS A 328 -3.84 -16.47 -1.48
N ILE A 329 -3.54 -15.46 -2.30
CA ILE A 329 -2.64 -14.35 -1.96
C ILE A 329 -3.41 -13.21 -1.29
N PHE A 330 -4.57 -12.86 -1.85
CA PHE A 330 -5.49 -11.91 -1.22
C PHE A 330 -6.60 -12.63 -0.48
N GLY A 331 -6.81 -12.29 0.79
CA GLY A 331 -7.96 -12.65 1.62
C GLY A 331 -9.26 -12.05 1.07
N LEU A 332 -9.72 -10.95 1.68
CA LEU A 332 -10.75 -10.10 1.09
C LEU A 332 -10.05 -8.92 0.44
N ALA A 333 -10.31 -8.70 -0.85
CA ALA A 333 -9.90 -7.48 -1.53
C ALA A 333 -11.05 -6.91 -2.34
N THR A 334 -11.27 -5.60 -2.24
CA THR A 334 -12.37 -4.90 -2.90
C THR A 334 -11.92 -3.56 -3.43
N MET A 335 -12.48 -3.16 -4.57
CA MET A 335 -12.35 -1.83 -5.15
C MET A 335 -13.71 -1.17 -5.31
N ASP A 336 -13.80 0.08 -4.87
CA ASP A 336 -14.99 0.90 -5.03
C ASP A 336 -14.76 1.79 -6.26
N VAL A 337 -15.55 1.55 -7.31
CA VAL A 337 -15.35 2.10 -8.65
C VAL A 337 -16.53 2.99 -9.02
N ARG A 338 -16.24 4.15 -9.60
CA ARG A 338 -17.25 5.00 -10.27
C ARG A 338 -17.42 4.55 -11.71
N PHE A 339 -18.65 4.38 -12.17
CA PHE A 339 -18.96 4.06 -13.56
C PHE A 339 -19.39 5.31 -14.33
N ARG A 340 -19.27 5.26 -15.65
CA ARG A 340 -19.70 6.36 -16.53
C ARG A 340 -21.22 6.40 -16.60
#